data_AF-A0A855UBR1-F1
#
_entry.id   AF-A0A855UBR1-F1
#
_cell.length_a   1.000
_cell.length_b   1.000
_cell.length_c   1.000
_cell.angle_alpha   90.00
_cell.angle_beta   90.00
_cell.angle_gamma   90.00
#
_symmetry.space_group_name_H-M   'P 1'
#
loop_
_entity.id
_entity.type
_entity.pdbx_description
1 polymer ?
#
loop_
_entity_poly.entity_id
_entity_poly.type
_entity_poly.pdbx_seq_one_letter_code
_entity_poly.pdbx_strand_id
1 'polypeptide(L)'
;MPKPVKVDLEAVEQNPDRASIKYGNKAVVQKMYSITKSSLEKWLALMQDTPQFSSGVIHPTHKIVLIELDVFDEFVRWMDKNRYKKRKGG
;
A
#
# COMPACT_ATOMS: atom_id res chain seq x y z
N MET A 1 -1.80 -14.00 20.96
CA MET A 1 -1.69 -14.31 19.51
C MET A 1 -2.76 -13.50 18.77
N PRO A 2 -2.38 -12.61 17.84
CA PRO A 2 -3.37 -11.96 16.98
C PRO A 2 -4.03 -13.02 16.09
N LYS A 3 -5.37 -13.07 16.08
CA LYS A 3 -6.14 -14.04 15.30
C LYS A 3 -5.95 -13.77 13.79
N PRO A 4 -5.88 -14.82 12.95
CA PRO A 4 -5.78 -14.65 11.50
C PRO A 4 -7.01 -13.92 10.99
N VAL A 5 -6.77 -12.85 10.24
CA VAL A 5 -7.83 -12.12 9.56
C VAL A 5 -8.22 -12.97 8.37
N LYS A 6 -9.36 -13.66 8.47
CA LYS A 6 -9.95 -14.36 7.34
C LYS A 6 -10.42 -13.29 6.35
N VAL A 7 -9.67 -13.13 5.27
CA VAL A 7 -10.13 -12.37 4.10
C VAL A 7 -11.07 -13.29 3.36
N ASP A 8 -12.35 -12.95 3.38
CA ASP A 8 -13.39 -13.69 2.68
C ASP A 8 -13.35 -13.32 1.19
N LEU A 9 -12.78 -14.23 0.40
CA LEU A 9 -12.55 -14.09 -1.04
C LEU A 9 -13.87 -14.14 -1.83
N GLU A 10 -14.85 -14.92 -1.37
CA GLU A 10 -16.18 -15.06 -2.00
C GLU A 10 -16.98 -13.75 -1.89
N ALA A 11 -16.80 -12.99 -0.81
CA ALA A 11 -17.41 -11.67 -0.65
C ALA A 11 -16.82 -10.60 -1.60
N VAL A 12 -15.66 -10.84 -2.24
CA VAL A 12 -15.07 -9.92 -3.25
C VAL A 12 -15.73 -10.12 -4.60
N GLU A 13 -16.05 -11.36 -4.96
CA GLU A 13 -16.64 -11.71 -6.27
C GLU A 13 -18.10 -11.26 -6.41
N GLN A 14 -18.85 -11.16 -5.31
CA GLN A 14 -20.29 -10.87 -5.34
C GLN A 14 -20.66 -9.38 -5.31
N ASN A 15 -19.70 -8.45 -5.19
CA ASN A 15 -19.99 -7.02 -5.09
C ASN A 15 -19.10 -6.19 -6.04
N PRO A 16 -19.62 -5.72 -7.18
CA PRO A 16 -18.85 -4.88 -8.12
C PRO A 16 -18.34 -3.57 -7.48
N ASP A 17 -18.95 -3.11 -6.38
CA ASP A 17 -18.46 -1.97 -5.60
C ASP A 17 -17.21 -2.27 -4.76
N ARG A 18 -16.80 -3.54 -4.61
CA ARG A 18 -15.50 -3.87 -4.01
C ARG A 18 -14.35 -3.59 -4.98
N ALA A 19 -14.60 -3.65 -6.30
CA ALA A 19 -13.67 -3.22 -7.33
C ALA A 19 -13.51 -1.68 -7.38
N SER A 20 -14.39 -0.91 -6.71
CA SER A 20 -14.32 0.56 -6.65
C SER A 20 -13.62 1.10 -5.39
N ILE A 21 -13.08 0.22 -4.52
CA ILE A 21 -12.34 0.66 -3.32
C ILE A 21 -10.98 1.21 -3.73
N LYS A 22 -10.96 2.52 -3.99
CA LYS A 22 -9.78 3.27 -4.39
C LYS A 22 -8.75 3.47 -3.27
N TYR A 23 -9.21 3.55 -2.01
CA TYR A 23 -8.37 3.90 -0.87
C TYR A 23 -8.40 2.84 0.23
N GLY A 24 -7.22 2.51 0.76
CA GLY A 24 -7.03 1.71 1.96
C GLY A 24 -6.46 2.53 3.11
N ASN A 25 -6.70 2.06 4.34
CA ASN A 25 -5.97 2.56 5.51
C ASN A 25 -4.70 1.72 5.74
N LYS A 26 -3.86 2.14 6.70
CA LYS A 26 -2.62 1.42 7.03
C LYS A 26 -2.83 -0.06 7.33
N ALA A 27 -3.88 -0.41 8.09
CA ALA A 27 -4.16 -1.80 8.45
C ALA A 27 -4.54 -2.68 7.25
N VAL A 28 -5.24 -2.12 6.25
CA VAL A 28 -5.58 -2.81 5.00
C VAL A 28 -4.31 -3.08 4.20
N VAL A 29 -3.47 -2.07 3.97
CA VAL A 29 -2.23 -2.20 3.20
C VAL A 29 -1.23 -3.15 3.87
N GLN A 30 -1.10 -3.11 5.19
CA GLN A 30 -0.25 -4.06 5.94
C GLN A 30 -0.65 -5.51 5.69
N LYS A 31 -1.97 -5.80 5.66
CA LYS A 31 -2.46 -7.15 5.41
C LYS A 31 -2.26 -7.58 3.96
N MET A 32 -2.60 -6.71 3.00
CA MET A 32 -2.47 -7.03 1.57
C MET A 32 -1.04 -7.36 1.17
N TYR A 33 -0.07 -6.61 1.67
CA TYR A 33 1.34 -6.79 1.31
C TYR A 33 2.14 -7.61 2.34
N SER A 34 1.49 -8.12 3.40
CA SER A 34 2.14 -8.85 4.50
C SER A 34 3.35 -8.12 5.09
N ILE A 35 3.24 -6.79 5.28
CA ILE A 35 4.32 -5.93 5.78
C ILE A 35 4.07 -5.45 7.21
N THR A 36 5.17 -5.23 7.94
CA THR A 36 5.11 -4.64 9.29
C THR A 36 4.67 -3.19 9.23
N LYS A 37 4.15 -2.67 10.37
CA LYS A 37 3.82 -1.25 10.49
C LYS A 37 5.02 -0.36 10.19
N SER A 38 6.19 -0.70 10.74
CA SER A 38 7.42 0.08 10.53
C SER A 38 7.83 0.13 9.05
N SER A 39 7.73 -1.00 8.34
CA SER A 39 8.00 -1.04 6.90
C SER A 39 7.03 -0.16 6.12
N LEU A 40 5.73 -0.22 6.46
CA LEU A 40 4.73 0.63 5.81
C LEU A 40 4.98 2.11 6.04
N GLU A 41 5.29 2.56 7.27
CA GLU A 41 5.59 3.98 7.53
C GLU A 41 6.79 4.46 6.70
N LYS A 42 7.83 3.64 6.58
CA LYS A 42 9.00 3.96 5.73
C LYS A 42 8.63 4.07 4.25
N TRP A 43 7.76 3.18 3.78
CA TRP A 43 7.28 3.17 2.40
C TRP A 43 6.39 4.38 2.10
N LEU A 44 5.50 4.75 3.02
CA LEU A 44 4.67 5.93 2.88
C LEU A 44 5.50 7.22 2.88
N ALA A 45 6.52 7.32 3.75
CA ALA A 45 7.45 8.45 3.72
C ALA A 45 8.18 8.53 2.36
N LEU A 46 8.68 7.40 1.86
CA LEU A 46 9.34 7.36 0.55
C LEU A 46 8.38 7.70 -0.61
N MET A 47 7.11 7.28 -0.55
CA MET A 47 6.09 7.69 -1.53
C MET A 47 5.87 9.21 -1.50
N GLN A 48 5.79 9.81 -0.32
CA GLN A 48 5.62 11.25 -0.17
C GLN A 48 6.84 12.03 -0.69
N ASP A 49 8.04 11.52 -0.48
CA ASP A 49 9.29 12.11 -0.97
C ASP A 49 9.50 11.91 -2.47
N THR A 50 8.77 10.99 -3.10
CA THR A 50 8.89 10.70 -4.54
C THR A 50 7.75 11.41 -5.29
N PRO A 51 8.03 12.46 -6.10
CA PRO A 51 6.98 13.33 -6.67
C PRO A 51 5.89 12.59 -7.47
N GLN A 52 6.23 11.47 -8.12
CA GLN A 52 5.29 10.68 -8.91
C GLN A 52 4.28 9.88 -8.07
N PHE A 53 4.55 9.66 -6.76
CA PHE A 53 3.70 8.84 -5.88
C PHE A 53 3.10 9.63 -4.71
N SER A 54 3.50 10.90 -4.53
CA SER A 54 3.14 11.69 -3.37
C SER A 54 1.62 11.92 -3.24
N SER A 55 0.91 12.00 -4.38
CA SER A 55 -0.55 12.12 -4.43
C SER A 55 -1.29 10.91 -3.89
N GLY A 56 -0.64 9.73 -3.86
CA GLY A 56 -1.24 8.48 -3.37
C GLY A 56 -1.34 8.39 -1.84
N VAL A 57 -0.80 9.36 -1.10
CA VAL A 57 -0.86 9.39 0.37
C VAL A 57 -1.57 10.65 0.84
N ILE A 58 -2.81 10.51 1.31
CA ILE A 58 -3.66 11.63 1.73
C ILE A 58 -3.82 11.62 3.25
N HIS A 59 -3.56 12.77 3.87
CA HIS A 59 -3.75 13.01 5.30
C HIS A 59 -4.94 13.95 5.51
N PRO A 60 -6.19 13.46 5.46
CA PRO A 60 -7.36 14.31 5.69
C PRO A 60 -7.38 14.88 7.12
N THR A 61 -6.74 14.19 8.08
CA THR A 61 -6.53 14.65 9.46
C THR A 61 -5.21 14.09 10.00
N HIS A 62 -4.73 14.58 11.14
CA HIS A 62 -3.50 14.08 11.79
C HIS A 62 -3.55 12.59 12.23
N LYS A 63 -4.74 11.97 12.29
CA LYS A 63 -4.91 10.58 12.78
C LYS A 63 -5.26 9.59 11.68
N ILE A 64 -5.66 10.06 10.51
CA ILE A 64 -6.16 9.23 9.41
C ILE A 64 -5.22 9.39 8.23
N VAL A 65 -4.77 8.26 7.68
CA VAL A 65 -4.00 8.21 6.44
C VAL A 65 -4.78 7.35 5.45
N LEU A 66 -5.14 7.95 4.33
CA LEU A 66 -5.72 7.26 3.18
C LEU A 66 -4.60 6.99 2.18
N ILE A 67 -4.55 5.75 1.70
CA ILE A 67 -3.54 5.26 0.78
C ILE A 67 -4.28 4.84 -0.49
N GLU A 68 -4.02 5.51 -1.61
CA GLU A 68 -4.55 5.11 -2.91
C GLU A 68 -3.91 3.78 -3.32
N LEU A 69 -4.74 2.74 -3.48
CA LEU A 69 -4.25 1.37 -3.59
C LEU A 69 -3.49 1.13 -4.89
N ASP A 70 -3.96 1.72 -5.99
CA ASP A 70 -3.33 1.60 -7.30
C ASP A 70 -1.95 2.27 -7.32
N VAL A 71 -1.86 3.50 -6.80
CA VAL A 71 -0.59 4.25 -6.68
C VAL A 71 0.39 3.53 -5.76
N PHE A 72 -0.11 2.87 -4.70
CA PHE A 72 0.73 2.06 -3.82
C PHE A 72 1.28 0.82 -4.53
N ASP A 73 0.49 0.12 -5.35
CA ASP A 73 0.98 -1.03 -6.14
C ASP A 73 2.04 -0.59 -7.16
N GLU A 74 1.81 0.53 -7.86
CA GLU A 74 2.80 1.12 -8.77
C GLU A 74 4.11 1.46 -8.05
N PHE A 75 4.03 2.03 -6.85
CA PHE A 75 5.19 2.33 -6.02
C PHE A 75 5.95 1.05 -5.64
N VAL A 76 5.27 -0.02 -5.25
CA VAL A 76 5.90 -1.30 -4.92
C VAL A 76 6.63 -1.89 -6.12
N ARG A 77 6.01 -1.85 -7.31
CA ARG A 77 6.65 -2.30 -8.56
C ARG A 77 7.86 -1.45 -8.93
N TRP A 78 7.77 -0.13 -8.73
CA TRP A 78 8.89 0.78 -8.95
C TRP A 78 10.05 0.49 -7.99
N MET A 79 9.77 0.23 -6.70
CA MET A 79 10.79 -0.14 -5.74
C MET A 79 11.50 -1.44 -6.14
N ASP A 80 10.75 -2.46 -6.56
CA ASP A 80 11.32 -3.73 -7.00
C ASP A 80 12.27 -3.52 -8.20
N LYS A 81 11.81 -2.81 -9.24
CA LYS A 81 12.63 -2.47 -10.42
C LYS A 81 13.89 -1.68 -10.07
N ASN A 82 13.81 -0.72 -9.15
CA ASN A 82 14.98 0.07 -8.74
C ASN A 82 15.93 -0.70 -7.80
N ARG A 83 15.42 -1.67 -7.03
CA ARG A 83 16.23 -2.59 -6.25
C ARG A 83 17.12 -3.45 -7.16
N TYR A 84 16.61 -3.88 -8.32
CA TYR A 84 17.39 -4.59 -9.33
C TYR A 84 18.48 -3.72 -9.97
N LYS A 85 18.23 -2.41 -10.20
CA LYS A 85 19.24 -1.49 -10.75
C LYS A 85 20.43 -1.30 -9.80
N LYS A 86 20.21 -1.27 -8.49
CA LYS A 86 21.30 -1.20 -7.48
C LYS A 86 22.19 -2.44 -7.45
N ARG A 87 21.70 -3.62 -7.87
CA ARG A 87 22.47 -4.88 -7.85
C ARG A 87 23.28 -5.17 -9.12
N LYS A 88 23.01 -4.50 -10.24
CA LYS A 88 23.75 -4.69 -11.50
C LYS A 88 24.89 -3.70 -11.73
N GLY A 89 25.12 -2.76 -10.80
CA GLY A 89 26.19 -1.77 -10.86
C GLY A 89 27.20 -1.86 -9.72
N GLY A 90 27.33 -3.03 -9.09
CA GLY A 90 28.32 -3.31 -8.04
C GLY A 90 29.21 -4.45 -8.44
#